data_AF-A0A225UGZ4-F1
#
_entry.id   AF-A0A225UGZ4-F1
#
_cell.length_a   1.000
_cell.length_b   1.000
_cell.length_c   1.000
_cell.angle_alpha   90.00
_cell.angle_beta   90.00
_cell.angle_gamma   90.00
#
_symmetry.space_group_name_H-M   'P 1'
#
loop_
_entity.id
_entity.type
_entity.pdbx_description
1 polymer ?
#
loop_
_entity_poly.entity_id
_entity_poly.type
_entity_poly.pdbx_seq_one_letter_code
_entity_poly.pdbx_strand_id
1 'polypeptide(L)'
;MEETVIFEKVKTNGSTIKKRVPVFRDGTWKDWLEWLLRLSEYYVFMGYQNTEEDQFAFVEDLQVLLFDDDLLMFNDVVVEEQLEHVDVAIHSLRRLTMVHCPPGTRTLIIDELTDLRKTARAFRKLNRYLTFIDENEAIPEADCVRMYKSGMPIEWQIEVSRLSRSWDFAGLEQQFELIERVENEAEALRNRRRPTRDNKSSNAAQSRESVGGHQQQQRRNGRPGRGGYEADRRVARKRHSKDSRGQVLLLLQAQ
;
A
#
# COMPACT_ATOMS: atom_id res chain seq x y z
N MET A 1 21.94 -6.75 1.97
CA MET A 1 21.17 -7.88 2.50
C MET A 1 20.33 -7.30 3.61
N GLU A 2 19.01 -7.45 3.55
CA GLU A 2 18.11 -6.97 4.61
C GLU A 2 18.38 -7.83 5.85
N GLU A 3 18.77 -7.20 6.96
CA GLU A 3 19.05 -7.90 8.22
C GLU A 3 17.72 -8.33 8.86
N THR A 4 17.63 -9.58 9.28
CA THR A 4 16.38 -10.16 9.79
C THR A 4 16.64 -10.98 11.05
N VAL A 5 15.74 -10.90 12.02
CA VAL A 5 15.68 -11.78 13.18
C VAL A 5 14.72 -12.94 12.88
N ILE A 6 15.04 -14.13 13.40
CA ILE A 6 14.19 -15.32 13.28
C ILE A 6 13.50 -15.56 14.62
N PHE A 7 12.18 -15.42 14.63
CA PHE A 7 11.34 -15.77 15.78
C PHE A 7 10.74 -17.15 15.59
N GLU A 8 10.58 -17.87 16.70
CA GLU A 8 10.04 -19.22 16.73
C GLU A 8 8.77 -19.26 17.57
N LYS A 9 7.74 -19.93 17.05
CA LYS A 9 6.49 -20.19 17.77
C LYS A 9 6.21 -21.68 17.79
N VAL A 10 5.97 -22.20 18.99
CA VAL A 10 5.56 -23.59 19.20
C VAL A 10 4.04 -23.67 19.11
N LYS A 11 3.53 -24.49 18.20
CA LYS A 11 2.09 -24.75 18.06
C LYS A 11 1.60 -25.70 19.15
N THR A 12 0.29 -25.72 19.36
CA THR A 12 -0.39 -26.64 20.31
C THR A 12 -0.12 -28.12 20.03
N ASN A 13 0.20 -28.47 18.78
CA ASN A 13 0.58 -29.83 18.39
C ASN A 13 2.08 -30.15 18.61
N GLY A 14 2.83 -29.26 19.26
CA GLY A 14 4.27 -29.40 19.54
C GLY A 14 5.19 -29.07 18.37
N SER A 15 4.66 -28.68 17.20
CA SER A 15 5.51 -28.30 16.06
C SER A 15 5.98 -26.84 16.16
N THR A 16 7.24 -26.59 15.82
CA THR A 16 7.80 -25.23 15.78
C THR A 16 7.69 -24.64 14.39
N ILE A 17 7.15 -23.43 14.30
CA ILE A 17 7.16 -22.60 13.10
C ILE A 17 8.09 -21.41 13.30
N LYS A 18 8.73 -20.94 12.22
CA LYS A 18 9.65 -19.81 12.26
C LYS A 18 9.18 -18.68 11.37
N LYS A 19 9.37 -17.44 11.79
CA LYS A 19 9.11 -16.23 11.00
C LYS A 19 10.36 -15.36 10.98
N ARG A 20 10.76 -14.95 9.79
CA ARG A 20 11.78 -13.91 9.60
C ARG A 20 11.11 -12.54 9.64
N VAL A 21 11.65 -11.65 10.46
CA VAL A 21 11.19 -10.27 10.59
C VAL A 21 12.39 -9.35 10.36
N PRO A 22 12.29 -8.38 9.44
CA PRO A 22 13.38 -7.43 9.20
C PRO A 22 13.59 -6.54 10.43
N VAL A 23 14.84 -6.21 10.71
CA VAL A 23 15.16 -5.14 11.66
C VAL A 23 14.92 -3.78 11.01
N PHE A 24 14.72 -2.75 11.83
CA PHE A 24 14.73 -1.36 11.39
C PHE A 24 15.98 -0.66 11.94
N ARG A 25 16.80 -0.09 11.04
CA ARG A 25 18.06 0.58 11.42
C ARG A 25 18.17 2.01 10.93
N ASP A 26 17.43 2.37 9.88
CA ASP A 26 17.32 3.70 9.29
C ASP A 26 16.43 3.58 8.05
N GLY A 27 15.75 4.66 7.67
CA GLY A 27 14.95 4.65 6.45
C GLY A 27 14.13 5.91 6.22
N THR A 28 13.46 5.94 5.08
CA THR A 28 12.42 6.93 4.82
C THR A 28 11.14 6.57 5.58
N TRP A 29 10.18 7.51 5.64
CA TRP A 29 8.84 7.23 6.16
C TRP A 29 8.19 6.01 5.47
N LYS A 30 8.49 5.75 4.19
CA LYS A 30 7.97 4.57 3.47
C LYS A 30 8.59 3.28 4.00
N ASP A 31 9.88 3.29 4.31
CA ASP A 31 10.58 2.13 4.85
C ASP A 31 10.08 1.81 6.26
N TRP A 32 9.85 2.85 7.09
CA TRP A 32 9.20 2.71 8.39
C TRP A 32 7.80 2.09 8.29
N LEU A 33 6.94 2.63 7.42
CA LEU A 33 5.57 2.09 7.26
C LEU A 33 5.57 0.68 6.64
N GLU A 34 6.52 0.35 5.77
CA GLU A 34 6.70 -1.01 5.28
C GLU A 34 7.10 -1.96 6.41
N TRP A 35 8.04 -1.53 7.26
CA TRP A 35 8.45 -2.29 8.42
C TRP A 35 7.28 -2.52 9.39
N LEU A 36 6.46 -1.51 9.66
CA LEU A 36 5.23 -1.65 10.46
C LEU A 36 4.22 -2.63 9.82
N LEU A 37 4.09 -2.66 8.49
CA LEU A 37 3.27 -3.70 7.83
C LEU A 37 3.80 -5.11 8.13
N ARG A 38 5.12 -5.33 8.02
CA ARG A 38 5.74 -6.63 8.34
C ARG A 38 5.59 -7.00 9.80
N LEU A 39 5.70 -6.01 10.68
CA LEU A 39 5.50 -6.17 12.11
C LEU A 39 4.05 -6.53 12.43
N SER A 40 3.06 -5.96 11.73
CA SER A 40 1.66 -6.36 11.91
C SER A 40 1.39 -7.81 11.52
N GLU A 41 2.00 -8.29 10.42
CA GLU A 41 1.94 -9.70 10.04
C GLU A 41 2.63 -10.61 11.07
N TYR A 42 3.71 -10.12 11.68
CA TYR A 42 4.42 -10.83 12.75
C TYR A 42 3.57 -10.94 14.02
N TYR A 43 2.93 -9.85 14.44
CA TYR A 43 2.07 -9.82 15.63
C TYR A 43 0.95 -10.86 15.52
N VAL A 44 0.25 -10.90 14.37
CA VAL A 44 -0.78 -11.90 14.08
C VAL A 44 -0.20 -13.32 14.04
N PHE A 45 0.99 -13.50 13.44
CA PHE A 45 1.66 -14.79 13.40
C PHE A 45 1.98 -15.33 14.81
N MET A 46 2.50 -14.46 15.68
CA MET A 46 2.76 -14.79 17.09
C MET A 46 1.47 -15.01 17.88
N GLY A 47 0.37 -14.44 17.42
CA GLY A 47 -0.95 -14.60 18.04
C GLY A 47 -1.07 -13.78 19.31
N TYR A 48 -0.31 -12.69 19.41
CA TYR A 48 -0.40 -11.75 20.52
C TYR A 48 -1.83 -11.21 20.65
N GLN A 49 -2.30 -11.15 21.89
CA GLN A 49 -3.57 -10.53 22.24
C GLN A 49 -3.30 -9.21 22.98
N ASN A 50 -4.37 -8.51 23.33
CA ASN A 50 -4.27 -7.25 24.07
C ASN A 50 -4.20 -7.50 25.59
N THR A 51 -3.51 -8.57 25.98
CA THR A 51 -3.22 -8.88 27.37
C THR A 51 -1.91 -8.22 27.77
N GLU A 52 -1.76 -7.88 29.04
CA GLU A 52 -0.53 -7.27 29.56
C GLU A 52 0.71 -8.16 29.28
N GLU A 53 0.58 -9.48 29.48
CA GLU A 53 1.64 -10.46 29.20
C GLU A 53 2.08 -10.45 27.73
N ASP A 54 1.12 -10.48 26.79
CA ASP A 54 1.42 -10.44 25.37
C ASP A 54 2.03 -9.11 24.94
N GLN A 55 1.63 -7.99 25.57
CA GLN A 55 2.19 -6.68 25.27
C GLN A 55 3.65 -6.57 25.73
N PHE A 56 3.98 -7.11 26.91
CA PHE A 56 5.38 -7.17 27.36
C PHE A 56 6.22 -8.12 26.51
N ALA A 57 5.70 -9.30 26.15
CA ALA A 57 6.39 -10.20 25.21
C ALA A 57 6.64 -9.51 23.86
N PHE A 58 5.68 -8.73 23.38
CA PHE A 58 5.84 -7.97 22.15
C PHE A 58 6.84 -6.81 22.29
N VAL A 59 6.93 -6.16 23.46
CA VAL A 59 7.99 -5.18 23.76
C VAL A 59 9.37 -5.82 23.64
N GLU A 60 9.58 -7.00 24.23
CA GLU A 60 10.87 -7.72 24.15
C GLU A 60 11.26 -8.03 22.70
N ASP A 61 10.30 -8.48 21.89
CA ASP A 61 10.53 -8.72 20.46
C ASP A 61 10.86 -7.44 19.69
N LEU A 62 10.22 -6.32 20.04
CA LEU A 62 10.48 -5.03 19.40
C LEU A 62 11.88 -4.51 19.73
N GLN A 63 12.34 -4.72 20.96
CA GLN A 63 13.67 -4.31 21.40
C GLN A 63 14.79 -4.98 20.61
N VAL A 64 14.58 -6.20 20.10
CA VAL A 64 15.58 -6.88 19.24
C VAL A 64 15.47 -6.48 17.76
N LEU A 65 14.40 -5.78 17.37
CA LEU A 65 14.15 -5.33 16.01
C LEU A 65 14.50 -3.86 15.78
N LEU A 66 14.60 -3.07 16.84
CA LEU A 66 14.97 -1.66 16.84
C LEU A 66 16.43 -1.47 17.28
N PHE A 67 17.04 -0.38 16.85
CA PHE A 67 18.44 -0.07 17.12
C PHE A 67 18.63 1.40 17.50
N ASP A 68 19.79 1.69 18.09
CA ASP A 68 20.30 3.03 18.33
C ASP A 68 19.26 3.99 18.97
N ASP A 69 19.03 5.15 18.37
CA ASP A 69 18.13 6.18 18.90
C ASP A 69 16.66 5.71 18.95
N ASP A 70 16.23 4.88 17.98
CA ASP A 70 14.87 4.34 17.94
C ASP A 70 14.64 3.37 19.10
N LEU A 71 15.62 2.51 19.41
CA LEU A 71 15.55 1.59 20.54
C LEU A 71 15.55 2.36 21.87
N LEU A 72 16.39 3.41 21.99
CA LEU A 72 16.45 4.23 23.18
C LEU A 72 15.10 4.93 23.42
N MET A 73 14.57 5.61 22.40
CA MET A 73 13.28 6.30 22.49
C MET A 73 12.14 5.32 22.78
N PHE A 74 12.15 4.14 22.17
CA PHE A 74 11.16 3.10 22.44
C PHE A 74 11.15 2.71 23.91
N ASN A 75 12.33 2.43 24.48
CA ASN A 75 12.46 2.01 25.87
C ASN A 75 12.06 3.11 26.85
N ASP A 76 12.39 4.37 26.56
CA ASP A 76 11.98 5.51 27.38
C ASP A 76 10.45 5.59 27.45
N VAL A 77 9.77 5.49 26.31
CA VAL A 77 8.29 5.51 26.27
C VAL A 77 7.69 4.29 26.98
N VAL A 78 8.27 3.10 26.82
CA VAL A 78 7.80 1.90 27.55
C VAL A 78 7.88 2.13 29.06
N VAL A 79 9.00 2.66 29.56
CA VAL A 79 9.19 2.92 31.00
C VAL A 79 8.20 3.95 31.51
N GLU A 80 7.93 5.00 30.74
CA GLU A 80 6.98 6.06 31.09
C GLU A 80 5.53 5.55 31.12
N GLU A 81 5.13 4.77 30.11
CA GLU A 81 3.71 4.47 29.84
C GLU A 81 3.25 3.12 30.41
N GLN A 82 4.16 2.19 30.76
CA GLN A 82 3.80 0.82 31.20
C GLN A 82 2.92 0.75 32.45
N LEU A 83 2.89 1.80 33.28
CA LEU A 83 2.05 1.86 34.49
C LEU A 83 0.63 2.35 34.19
N GLU A 84 0.44 3.06 33.08
CA GLU A 84 -0.82 3.73 32.71
C GLU A 84 -1.55 3.02 31.57
N HIS A 85 -0.81 2.29 30.74
CA HIS A 85 -1.30 1.70 29.51
C HIS A 85 -0.97 0.22 29.40
N VAL A 86 -2.01 -0.61 29.26
CA VAL A 86 -1.85 -2.03 28.91
C VAL A 86 -1.27 -2.17 27.49
N ASP A 87 -1.60 -1.24 26.58
CA ASP A 87 -1.15 -1.22 25.19
C ASP A 87 0.20 -0.48 24.99
N VAL A 88 1.13 -0.68 25.92
CA VAL A 88 2.42 0.05 25.97
C VAL A 88 3.25 -0.08 24.69
N ALA A 89 3.31 -1.26 24.09
CA ALA A 89 4.03 -1.49 22.83
C ALA A 89 3.44 -0.64 21.70
N ILE A 90 2.12 -0.55 21.66
CA ILE A 90 1.37 0.22 20.66
C ILE A 90 1.59 1.72 20.85
N HIS A 91 1.55 2.19 22.10
CA HIS A 91 1.82 3.58 22.40
C HIS A 91 3.25 3.98 21.99
N SER A 92 4.21 3.11 22.27
CA SER A 92 5.63 3.32 21.93
C SER A 92 5.85 3.36 20.41
N LEU A 93 5.24 2.44 19.66
CA LEU A 93 5.28 2.46 18.19
C LEU A 93 4.62 3.70 17.59
N ARG A 94 3.55 4.24 18.19
CA ARG A 94 2.95 5.51 17.77
C ARG A 94 3.90 6.67 17.95
N ARG A 95 4.64 6.72 19.08
CA ARG A 95 5.64 7.76 19.32
C ARG A 95 6.75 7.73 18.27
N LEU A 96 7.31 6.56 18.00
CA LEU A 96 8.29 6.39 16.91
C LEU A 96 7.70 6.77 15.55
N THR A 97 6.44 6.41 15.30
CA THR A 97 5.78 6.75 14.02
C THR A 97 5.67 8.26 13.82
N MET A 98 5.44 9.05 14.87
CA MET A 98 5.45 10.51 14.74
C MET A 98 6.82 11.09 14.41
N VAL A 99 7.91 10.39 14.76
CA VAL A 99 9.28 10.79 14.41
C VAL A 99 9.57 10.44 12.95
N HIS A 100 9.26 9.21 12.54
CA HIS A 100 9.54 8.70 11.19
C HIS A 100 8.56 9.22 10.12
N CYS A 101 7.34 9.58 10.51
CA CYS A 101 6.31 10.12 9.63
C CYS A 101 5.97 11.55 10.06
N PRO A 102 6.76 12.56 9.64
CA PRO A 102 6.52 13.95 10.01
C PRO A 102 5.20 14.48 9.42
N PRO A 103 4.70 15.61 9.94
CA PRO A 103 3.45 16.22 9.47
C PRO A 103 3.39 16.39 7.96
N GLY A 104 2.30 15.91 7.37
CA GLY A 104 2.08 15.93 5.91
C GLY A 104 2.38 14.60 5.21
N THR A 105 2.98 13.63 5.90
CA THR A 105 3.16 12.26 5.36
C THR A 105 1.84 11.65 4.91
N ARG A 106 0.75 11.87 5.66
CA ARG A 106 -0.60 11.45 5.29
C ARG A 106 -1.03 12.01 3.92
N THR A 107 -0.78 13.30 3.69
CA THR A 107 -1.12 13.96 2.42
C THR A 107 -0.35 13.35 1.27
N LEU A 108 0.95 13.07 1.45
CA LEU A 108 1.77 12.40 0.44
C LEU A 108 1.20 11.02 0.06
N ILE A 109 0.72 10.25 1.03
CA ILE A 109 0.09 8.95 0.76
C ILE A 109 -1.24 9.11 0.02
N ILE A 110 -2.06 10.11 0.38
CA ILE A 110 -3.33 10.41 -0.30
C ILE A 110 -3.09 10.85 -1.74
N ASP A 111 -2.08 11.68 -1.99
CA ASP A 111 -1.70 12.10 -3.33
C ASP A 111 -1.25 10.89 -4.17
N GLU A 112 -0.43 10.00 -3.59
CA GLU A 112 -0.02 8.76 -4.25
C GLU A 112 -1.23 7.84 -4.53
N LEU A 113 -2.17 7.70 -3.58
CA LEU A 113 -3.42 6.97 -3.78
C LEU A 113 -4.27 7.55 -4.92
N THR A 114 -4.25 8.87 -5.09
CA THR A 114 -5.00 9.57 -6.15
C THR A 114 -4.34 9.39 -7.52
N ASP A 115 -3.02 9.34 -7.56
CA ASP A 115 -2.23 9.16 -8.78
C ASP A 115 -2.05 7.69 -9.20
N LEU A 116 -2.34 6.75 -8.30
CA LEU A 116 -2.23 5.31 -8.57
C LEU A 116 -3.07 4.91 -9.78
N ARG A 117 -2.43 4.26 -10.76
CA ARG A 117 -3.08 3.66 -11.91
C ARG A 117 -2.85 2.16 -11.93
N LYS A 118 -3.92 1.37 -12.10
CA LYS A 118 -3.86 -0.06 -12.40
C LYS A 118 -3.16 -0.99 -11.38
N THR A 119 -3.33 -0.81 -10.06
CA THR A 119 -2.81 -1.80 -9.09
C THR A 119 -3.64 -1.87 -7.81
N ALA A 120 -4.50 -2.87 -7.68
CA ALA A 120 -5.25 -3.16 -6.46
C ALA A 120 -4.30 -3.35 -5.26
N ARG A 121 -3.19 -4.06 -5.48
CA ARG A 121 -2.17 -4.34 -4.47
C ARG A 121 -1.51 -3.07 -3.90
N ALA A 122 -1.11 -2.13 -4.75
CA ALA A 122 -0.46 -0.91 -4.28
C ALA A 122 -1.45 -0.02 -3.51
N PHE A 123 -2.70 0.06 -3.98
CA PHE A 123 -3.74 0.81 -3.28
C PHE A 123 -4.00 0.26 -1.88
N ARG A 124 -4.11 -1.08 -1.74
CA ARG A 124 -4.26 -1.74 -0.43
C ARG A 124 -3.10 -1.42 0.50
N LYS A 125 -1.89 -1.50 -0.04
CA LYS A 125 -0.67 -1.22 0.72
C LYS A 125 -0.67 0.23 1.25
N LEU A 126 -0.95 1.21 0.39
CA LEU A 126 -1.03 2.62 0.78
C LEU A 126 -2.19 2.90 1.75
N ASN A 127 -3.34 2.24 1.59
CA ASN A 127 -4.42 2.34 2.56
C ASN A 127 -4.01 1.79 3.94
N ARG A 128 -3.27 0.66 3.97
CA ARG A 128 -2.72 0.15 5.24
C ARG A 128 -1.65 1.07 5.82
N TYR A 129 -0.93 1.85 5.02
CA TYR A 129 -0.04 2.88 5.55
C TYR A 129 -0.79 3.97 6.30
N LEU A 130 -1.94 4.43 5.78
CA LEU A 130 -2.76 5.45 6.42
C LEU A 130 -3.27 5.05 7.80
N THR A 131 -3.39 3.74 8.08
CA THR A 131 -3.86 3.26 9.38
C THR A 131 -2.83 3.39 10.49
N PHE A 132 -1.54 3.54 10.15
CA PHE A 132 -0.49 3.75 11.16
C PHE A 132 -0.28 5.23 11.51
N ILE A 133 -0.79 6.15 10.69
CA ILE A 133 -0.58 7.59 10.87
C ILE A 133 -1.79 8.18 11.59
N ASP A 134 -1.59 8.54 12.86
CA ASP A 134 -2.62 9.01 13.80
C ASP A 134 -3.08 10.46 13.54
N GLU A 135 -2.67 11.07 12.42
CA GLU A 135 -2.83 12.51 12.22
C GLU A 135 -4.27 12.96 11.90
N ASN A 136 -5.19 12.10 11.44
CA ASN A 136 -6.56 12.54 11.08
C ASN A 136 -7.60 11.41 11.00
N GLU A 137 -8.88 11.80 11.08
CA GLU A 137 -10.09 10.98 10.87
C GLU A 137 -9.96 10.05 9.65
N ALA A 138 -10.47 8.82 9.78
CA ALA A 138 -10.44 7.82 8.72
C ALA A 138 -10.99 8.40 7.41
N ILE A 139 -10.34 8.08 6.28
CA ILE A 139 -10.86 8.49 4.98
C ILE A 139 -12.21 7.79 4.79
N PRO A 140 -13.30 8.54 4.51
CA PRO A 140 -14.60 7.95 4.26
C PRO A 140 -14.52 6.89 3.16
N GLU A 141 -15.20 5.76 3.33
CA GLU A 141 -15.16 4.67 2.34
C GLU A 141 -15.55 5.15 0.93
N ALA A 142 -16.53 6.07 0.82
CA ALA A 142 -16.93 6.67 -0.44
C ALA A 142 -15.79 7.43 -1.15
N ASP A 143 -14.89 8.06 -0.38
CA ASP A 143 -13.72 8.75 -0.92
C ASP A 143 -12.66 7.74 -1.38
N CYS A 144 -12.43 6.69 -0.61
CA CYS A 144 -11.58 5.57 -1.01
C CYS A 144 -12.08 4.93 -2.32
N VAL A 145 -13.38 4.65 -2.42
CA VAL A 145 -14.02 4.11 -3.63
C VAL A 145 -13.84 5.05 -4.82
N ARG A 146 -13.99 6.36 -4.62
CA ARG A 146 -13.80 7.36 -5.67
C ARG A 146 -12.36 7.40 -6.16
N MET A 147 -11.39 7.46 -5.25
CA MET A 147 -9.94 7.42 -5.57
C MET A 147 -9.59 6.12 -6.31
N TYR A 148 -10.12 5.00 -5.83
CA TYR A 148 -9.91 3.69 -6.44
C TYR A 148 -10.48 3.60 -7.86
N LYS A 149 -11.69 4.14 -8.06
CA LYS A 149 -12.33 4.22 -9.38
C LYS A 149 -11.56 5.13 -10.33
N SER A 150 -11.06 6.29 -9.88
CA SER A 150 -10.31 7.21 -10.74
C SER A 150 -8.98 6.63 -11.22
N GLY A 151 -8.34 5.77 -10.41
CA GLY A 151 -7.14 5.04 -10.80
C GLY A 151 -7.37 3.90 -11.81
N MET A 152 -8.64 3.59 -12.11
CA MET A 152 -9.03 2.44 -12.92
C MET A 152 -9.18 2.81 -14.41
N PRO A 153 -8.69 1.98 -15.34
CA PRO A 153 -9.02 2.13 -16.77
C PRO A 153 -10.52 2.10 -17.01
N ILE A 154 -11.00 2.86 -17.99
CA ILE A 154 -12.44 2.97 -18.30
C ILE A 154 -13.04 1.60 -18.63
N GLU A 155 -12.29 0.74 -19.31
CA GLU A 155 -12.71 -0.60 -19.69
C GLU A 155 -13.00 -1.47 -18.47
N TRP A 156 -12.14 -1.38 -17.44
CA TRP A 156 -12.34 -2.08 -16.18
C TRP A 156 -13.49 -1.46 -15.38
N GLN A 157 -13.66 -0.12 -15.41
CA GLN A 157 -14.78 0.54 -14.73
C GLN A 157 -16.12 0.05 -15.29
N ILE A 158 -16.21 -0.12 -16.62
CA ILE A 158 -17.39 -0.66 -17.30
C ILE A 158 -17.62 -2.11 -16.86
N GLU A 159 -16.58 -2.94 -16.86
CA GLU A 159 -16.70 -4.36 -16.51
C GLU A 159 -17.11 -4.55 -15.03
N VAL A 160 -16.52 -3.78 -14.12
CA VAL A 160 -16.92 -3.77 -12.71
C VAL A 160 -18.35 -3.27 -12.54
N SER A 161 -18.77 -2.23 -13.28
CA SER A 161 -20.17 -1.75 -13.28
C SER A 161 -21.15 -2.82 -13.75
N ARG A 162 -20.71 -3.71 -14.65
CA ARG A 162 -21.51 -4.81 -15.19
C ARG A 162 -21.64 -5.96 -14.20
N LEU A 163 -20.56 -6.26 -13.47
CA LEU A 163 -20.46 -7.40 -12.55
C LEU A 163 -21.01 -7.09 -11.15
N SER A 164 -20.86 -5.85 -10.67
CA SER A 164 -21.21 -5.47 -9.30
C SER A 164 -22.51 -4.67 -9.20
N ARG A 165 -23.32 -5.00 -8.19
CA ARG A 165 -24.52 -4.23 -7.80
C ARG A 165 -24.21 -3.05 -6.88
N SER A 166 -23.06 -3.06 -6.20
CA SER A 166 -22.58 -2.01 -5.30
C SER A 166 -21.11 -1.69 -5.57
N TRP A 167 -20.74 -0.45 -5.26
CA TRP A 167 -19.36 0.03 -5.25
C TRP A 167 -18.88 0.14 -3.79
N ASP A 168 -18.88 -0.98 -3.07
CA ASP A 168 -18.26 -1.08 -1.75
C ASP A 168 -16.81 -1.57 -1.89
N PHE A 169 -15.99 -1.29 -0.88
CA PHE A 169 -14.54 -1.53 -1.00
C PHE A 169 -14.21 -3.02 -1.16
N ALA A 170 -14.87 -3.89 -0.40
CA ALA A 170 -14.65 -5.34 -0.42
C ALA A 170 -15.06 -5.97 -1.77
N GLY A 171 -16.17 -5.55 -2.35
CA GLY A 171 -16.63 -6.02 -3.66
C GLY A 171 -15.73 -5.54 -4.78
N LEU A 172 -15.24 -4.30 -4.71
CA LEU A 172 -14.28 -3.78 -5.68
C LEU A 172 -12.94 -4.51 -5.61
N GLU A 173 -12.43 -4.81 -4.42
CA GLU A 173 -11.19 -5.57 -4.27
C GLU A 173 -11.24 -6.93 -4.98
N GLN A 174 -12.30 -7.71 -4.75
CA GLN A 174 -12.45 -9.05 -5.32
C GLN A 174 -12.55 -9.03 -6.85
N GLN A 175 -13.34 -8.10 -7.41
CA GLN A 175 -13.49 -8.01 -8.87
C GLN A 175 -12.19 -7.59 -9.55
N PHE A 176 -11.38 -6.76 -8.89
CA PHE A 176 -10.08 -6.35 -9.41
C PHE A 176 -9.05 -7.47 -9.40
N GLU A 177 -8.93 -8.22 -8.31
CA GLU A 177 -8.03 -9.37 -8.29
C GLU A 177 -8.38 -10.37 -9.40
N LEU A 178 -9.66 -10.50 -9.72
CA LEU A 178 -10.13 -11.31 -10.84
C LEU A 178 -9.69 -10.73 -12.19
N ILE A 179 -9.93 -9.44 -12.45
CA ILE A 179 -9.55 -8.81 -13.72
C ILE A 179 -8.03 -8.80 -13.91
N GLU A 180 -7.27 -8.45 -12.88
CA GLU A 180 -5.80 -8.46 -12.90
C GLU A 180 -5.26 -9.87 -13.16
N ARG A 181 -5.84 -10.90 -12.54
CA ARG A 181 -5.47 -12.31 -12.79
C ARG A 181 -5.75 -12.69 -14.24
N VAL A 182 -6.93 -12.36 -14.77
CA VAL A 182 -7.31 -12.68 -16.16
C VAL A 182 -6.38 -11.98 -17.16
N GLU A 183 -6.04 -10.70 -16.95
CA GLU A 183 -5.10 -9.99 -17.81
C GLU A 183 -3.69 -10.61 -17.74
N ASN A 184 -3.20 -10.92 -16.54
CA ASN A 184 -1.90 -11.57 -16.36
C ASN A 184 -1.84 -12.95 -17.02
N GLU A 185 -2.92 -13.74 -16.92
CA GLU A 185 -3.04 -15.04 -17.60
C GLU A 185 -3.09 -14.86 -19.13
N ALA A 186 -3.85 -13.88 -19.63
CA ALA A 186 -3.91 -13.57 -21.05
C ALA A 186 -2.56 -13.09 -21.60
N GLU A 187 -1.81 -12.29 -20.84
CA GLU A 187 -0.47 -11.84 -21.19
C GLU A 187 0.55 -12.98 -21.13
N ALA A 188 0.49 -13.85 -20.13
CA ALA A 188 1.30 -15.06 -20.06
C ALA A 188 1.06 -15.99 -21.25
N LEU A 189 -0.20 -16.14 -21.68
CA LEU A 189 -0.56 -16.92 -22.87
C LEU A 189 -0.06 -16.26 -24.16
N ARG A 190 -0.09 -14.92 -24.27
CA ARG A 190 0.50 -14.19 -25.40
C ARG A 190 2.02 -14.34 -25.45
N ASN A 191 2.69 -14.28 -24.30
CA ASN A 191 4.14 -14.44 -24.20
C ASN A 191 4.59 -15.88 -24.49
N ARG A 192 3.79 -16.89 -24.11
CA ARG A 192 4.03 -18.30 -24.50
C ARG A 192 3.82 -18.57 -26.00
N ARG A 193 3.04 -17.74 -26.68
CA ARG A 193 2.76 -17.86 -28.13
C ARG A 193 3.73 -17.06 -29.01
N ARG A 194 4.64 -16.26 -28.45
CA ARG A 194 5.72 -15.64 -29.22
C ARG A 194 6.72 -16.73 -29.58
N PRO A 195 6.87 -17.11 -30.87
CA PRO A 195 7.93 -18.01 -31.26
C PRO A 195 9.24 -17.32 -30.93
N THR A 196 10.13 -18.01 -30.21
CA THR A 196 11.54 -17.63 -30.12
C THR A 196 12.01 -17.48 -31.56
N ARG A 197 12.28 -16.24 -31.97
CA ARG A 197 12.77 -15.96 -33.31
C ARG A 197 14.22 -16.43 -33.30
N ASP A 198 14.41 -17.72 -33.54
CA ASP A 198 15.71 -18.35 -33.66
C ASP A 198 16.45 -17.61 -34.76
N ASN A 199 17.44 -16.84 -34.33
CA ASN A 199 18.26 -15.99 -35.15
C ASN A 199 19.26 -16.89 -35.89
N LYS A 200 18.83 -17.54 -36.97
CA LYS A 200 19.71 -18.22 -37.93
C LYS A 200 19.81 -17.40 -39.22
N SER A 201 20.88 -16.61 -39.25
CA SER A 201 21.74 -16.28 -40.40
C SER A 201 21.15 -16.24 -41.82
N SER A 202 21.30 -15.10 -42.50
CA SER A 202 22.11 -15.07 -43.73
C SER A 202 22.42 -13.64 -44.17
N ASN A 203 23.72 -13.37 -44.31
CA ASN A 203 24.27 -12.28 -45.11
C ASN A 203 23.77 -12.39 -46.55
N ALA A 204 23.22 -11.31 -47.08
CA ALA A 204 23.23 -11.03 -48.52
C ALA A 204 23.36 -9.51 -48.69
N ALA A 205 24.61 -9.07 -48.81
CA ALA A 205 24.94 -7.76 -49.36
C ALA A 205 24.75 -7.79 -50.89
N GLN A 206 24.21 -6.69 -51.42
CA GLN A 206 24.40 -6.06 -52.75
C GLN A 206 23.03 -5.61 -53.31
N SER A 207 22.69 -4.32 -53.23
CA SER A 207 23.18 -3.18 -54.03
C SER A 207 22.47 -3.03 -55.38
N ARG A 208 21.68 -1.96 -55.50
CA ARG A 208 21.50 -1.02 -56.65
C ARG A 208 20.38 -0.02 -56.27
N GLU A 209 20.71 1.25 -56.00
CA GLU A 209 20.68 2.39 -56.95
C GLU A 209 19.33 2.50 -57.69
N SER A 210 18.67 3.65 -57.85
CA SER A 210 18.82 5.06 -57.49
C SER A 210 17.50 5.76 -57.93
N VAL A 211 17.43 7.10 -57.83
CA VAL A 211 16.37 8.01 -58.33
C VAL A 211 15.16 8.12 -57.38
N GLY A 212 14.74 9.27 -56.83
CA GLY A 212 14.97 10.67 -57.15
C GLY A 212 13.61 11.38 -57.15
N GLY A 213 13.47 12.52 -56.46
CA GLY A 213 12.47 13.54 -56.81
C GLY A 213 11.31 13.83 -55.84
N HIS A 214 11.36 15.05 -55.30
CA HIS A 214 10.28 16.04 -55.15
C HIS A 214 9.28 16.07 -53.97
N GLN A 215 9.47 17.16 -53.21
CA GLN A 215 8.52 18.10 -52.60
C GLN A 215 7.04 18.06 -53.03
N GLN A 216 6.15 18.17 -52.03
CA GLN A 216 4.94 19.02 -51.93
C GLN A 216 4.38 18.78 -50.52
N GLN A 217 4.43 19.68 -49.53
CA GLN A 217 3.82 21.01 -49.34
C GLN A 217 2.28 21.07 -49.46
N GLN A 218 1.68 21.59 -48.37
CA GLN A 218 0.33 22.19 -48.22
C GLN A 218 -0.85 21.23 -47.89
N ARG A 219 -1.83 21.57 -47.03
CA ARG A 219 -2.12 22.68 -46.10
C ARG A 219 -3.45 22.33 -45.38
N ARG A 220 -3.64 22.87 -44.15
CA ARG A 220 -4.90 23.40 -43.56
C ARG A 220 -6.02 22.38 -43.22
N ASN A 221 -6.84 22.50 -42.17
CA ASN A 221 -7.37 23.56 -41.28
C ASN A 221 -7.57 22.93 -39.85
N GLY A 222 -7.55 23.59 -38.69
CA GLY A 222 -8.28 24.80 -38.30
C GLY A 222 -9.60 24.47 -37.56
N ARG A 223 -9.52 24.15 -36.25
CA ARG A 223 -10.32 24.54 -35.02
C ARG A 223 -11.81 25.01 -35.15
N PRO A 224 -12.59 25.26 -34.06
CA PRO A 224 -12.44 24.99 -32.60
C PRO A 224 -13.75 24.61 -31.82
N GLY A 225 -13.63 24.42 -30.50
CA GLY A 225 -14.59 24.91 -29.48
C GLY A 225 -15.25 23.82 -28.62
N ARG A 226 -15.72 24.05 -27.39
CA ARG A 226 -15.64 25.11 -26.36
C ARG A 226 -16.57 24.59 -25.23
N GLY A 227 -16.28 24.81 -23.95
CA GLY A 227 -17.31 24.76 -22.90
C GLY A 227 -16.83 24.18 -21.56
N GLY A 228 -16.69 25.06 -20.56
CA GLY A 228 -16.54 24.70 -19.15
C GLY A 228 -17.75 25.12 -18.33
N TYR A 229 -17.85 24.63 -17.09
CA TYR A 229 -18.69 25.19 -16.02
C TYR A 229 -18.04 24.91 -14.64
N GLU A 230 -17.67 25.98 -13.94
CA GLU A 230 -17.74 26.19 -12.48
C GLU A 230 -19.20 26.02 -12.00
N ALA A 231 -19.60 25.84 -10.74
CA ALA A 231 -19.05 25.61 -9.40
C ALA A 231 -20.28 25.25 -8.52
N ASP A 232 -20.13 24.60 -7.36
CA ASP A 232 -20.69 25.17 -6.11
C ASP A 232 -20.24 24.43 -4.84
N ARG A 233 -19.98 25.22 -3.80
CA ARG A 233 -19.63 24.80 -2.42
C ARG A 233 -20.91 24.75 -1.58
N ARG A 234 -21.09 23.71 -0.76
CA ARG A 234 -21.74 23.88 0.56
C ARG A 234 -21.10 23.00 1.64
N VAL A 235 -20.74 23.69 2.71
CA VAL A 235 -20.24 23.20 3.99
C VAL A 235 -21.41 22.71 4.83
N ALA A 236 -21.27 21.55 5.48
CA ALA A 236 -22.03 21.22 6.68
C ALA A 236 -21.11 20.48 7.67
N ARG A 237 -20.64 21.22 8.68
CA ARG A 237 -20.01 20.67 9.88
C ARG A 237 -21.07 19.97 10.71
N LYS A 238 -20.85 18.69 11.06
CA LYS A 238 -21.39 18.09 12.28
C LYS A 238 -20.24 17.44 13.03
N ARG A 239 -19.95 18.00 14.21
CA ARG A 239 -19.05 17.44 15.21
C ARG A 239 -19.73 16.22 15.82
N HIS A 240 -19.09 15.06 15.75
CA HIS A 240 -19.24 14.03 16.76
C HIS A 240 -17.87 13.51 17.18
N SER A 241 -17.44 14.01 18.33
CA SER A 241 -16.42 13.44 19.20
C SER A 241 -16.84 12.04 19.61
N LYS A 242 -16.09 11.01 19.19
CA LYS A 242 -16.02 9.69 19.86
C LYS A 242 -14.63 9.06 19.66
N ASP A 243 -13.92 8.96 20.79
CA ASP A 243 -12.89 7.99 21.15
C ASP A 243 -11.93 7.48 20.06
N SER A 244 -10.78 8.14 19.96
CA SER A 244 -9.59 7.71 19.18
C SER A 244 -8.79 6.58 19.86
N ARG A 245 -9.28 6.01 20.97
CA ARG A 245 -8.54 5.03 21.79
C ARG A 245 -8.54 3.60 21.23
N GLY A 246 -9.38 3.29 20.22
CA GLY A 246 -9.60 1.92 19.77
C GLY A 246 -9.02 1.51 18.40
N GLN A 247 -8.44 2.42 17.61
CA GLN A 247 -8.14 2.08 16.21
C GLN A 247 -6.92 1.18 16.05
N VAL A 248 -5.83 1.34 16.81
CA VAL A 248 -4.63 0.50 16.60
C VAL A 248 -4.77 -0.92 17.17
N LEU A 249 -5.53 -1.08 18.27
CA LEU A 249 -5.91 -2.38 18.83
C LEU A 249 -6.77 -3.20 17.86
N LEU A 250 -7.65 -2.54 17.10
CA LEU A 250 -8.38 -3.18 16.00
C LEU A 250 -7.50 -3.42 14.77
N LEU A 251 -6.38 -2.71 14.59
CA LEU A 251 -5.56 -2.80 13.38
C LEU A 251 -4.50 -3.90 13.40
N LEU A 252 -4.07 -4.36 14.58
CA LEU A 252 -3.30 -5.60 14.70
C LEU A 252 -4.18 -6.86 14.77
N GLN A 253 -5.49 -6.70 15.01
CA GLN A 253 -6.43 -7.82 15.21
C GLN A 253 -7.50 -7.99 14.09
N ALA A 254 -7.74 -7.00 13.22
CA ALA A 254 -8.78 -7.05 12.18
C ALA A 254 -8.25 -7.43 10.78
N GLN A 255 -7.31 -8.38 10.69
CA GLN A 255 -6.95 -9.07 9.45
C GLN A 255 -7.17 -10.57 9.54
#